data_AF-A0A2G9TBE3-F1
#
_entry.id   AF-A0A2G9TBE3-F1
#
_cell.length_a   1.000
_cell.length_b   1.000
_cell.length_c   1.000
_cell.angle_alpha   90.00
_cell.angle_beta   90.00
_cell.angle_gamma   90.00
#
_symmetry.space_group_name_H-M   'P 1'
#
loop_
_entity.id
_entity.type
_entity.pdbx_description
1 polymer ?
#
loop_
_entity_poly.entity_id
_entity_poly.type
_entity_poly.pdbx_seq_one_letter_code
_entity_poly.pdbx_strand_id
1 'polypeptide(L)'
;ADWKWALAQYVNLDGWPVHWGGNRVENGDPKCPATIRYGMGPVPSDYFVDPKRAMPDYDQLTTVYAGDKHLISIRVKERCKI
;
A
#
# COMPACT_ATOMS: atom_id res chain seq x y z
N ALA A 1 24.40 11.05 2.06
CA ALA A 1 23.64 9.91 1.51
C ALA A 1 23.23 10.28 0.10
N ASP A 2 23.72 9.55 -0.88
CA ASP A 2 23.74 9.99 -2.29
C ASP A 2 22.35 10.04 -2.92
N TRP A 3 21.38 9.34 -2.34
CA TRP A 3 19.98 9.36 -2.77
C TRP A 3 19.32 10.75 -2.68
N LYS A 4 19.72 11.59 -1.72
CA LYS A 4 19.17 12.96 -1.60
C LYS A 4 19.60 13.84 -2.77
N TRP A 5 20.86 13.69 -3.21
CA TRP A 5 21.42 14.40 -4.36
C TRP A 5 20.78 13.95 -5.67
N ALA A 6 20.57 12.65 -5.83
CA ALA A 6 19.87 12.12 -7.01
C ALA A 6 18.44 12.69 -7.09
N LEU A 7 17.70 12.74 -5.98
CA LEU A 7 16.34 13.25 -5.96
C LEU A 7 16.26 14.74 -6.31
N ALA A 8 17.23 15.54 -5.85
CA ALA A 8 17.31 16.98 -6.11
C ALA A 8 17.35 17.34 -7.61
N GLN A 9 17.74 16.40 -8.48
CA GLN A 9 17.72 16.59 -9.93
C GLN A 9 16.30 16.54 -10.54
N TYR A 10 15.33 15.99 -9.82
CA TYR A 10 13.97 15.73 -10.33
C TYR A 10 12.87 16.50 -9.60
N VAL A 11 13.15 17.04 -8.42
CA VAL A 11 12.12 17.70 -7.57
C VAL A 11 12.46 19.16 -7.29
N ASN A 12 11.43 19.98 -7.12
CA ASN A 12 11.61 21.33 -6.61
C ASN A 12 11.90 21.30 -5.11
N LEU A 13 13.13 21.66 -4.71
CA LEU A 13 13.61 21.58 -3.32
C LEU A 13 12.82 22.49 -2.37
N ASP A 14 12.32 23.64 -2.82
CA ASP A 14 11.56 24.56 -1.98
C ASP A 14 10.15 24.05 -1.66
N GLY A 15 9.59 23.21 -2.54
CA GLY A 15 8.33 22.50 -2.31
C GLY A 15 8.49 21.18 -1.56
N TRP A 16 9.73 20.73 -1.36
CA TRP A 16 10.06 19.39 -0.90
C TRP A 16 10.44 19.37 0.59
N PRO A 17 9.93 18.42 1.40
CA PRO A 17 10.20 18.41 2.84
C PRO A 17 11.67 18.23 3.22
N VAL A 18 12.09 18.91 4.28
CA VAL A 18 13.49 18.87 4.79
C VAL A 18 13.97 17.46 5.11
N HIS A 19 13.13 16.64 5.73
CA HIS A 19 13.55 15.28 6.10
C HIS A 19 13.93 14.43 4.86
N TRP A 20 13.40 14.75 3.68
CA TRP A 20 13.71 14.11 2.39
C TRP A 20 14.76 14.85 1.57
N GLY A 21 15.41 15.88 2.13
CA GLY A 21 16.50 16.62 1.48
C GLY A 21 16.09 17.89 0.76
N GLY A 22 14.88 18.41 1.00
CA GLY A 22 14.43 19.72 0.50
C GLY A 22 14.55 20.82 1.55
N ASN A 23 13.80 21.91 1.35
CA ASN A 23 13.82 23.11 2.21
C ASN A 23 12.47 23.39 2.89
N ARG A 24 11.41 22.63 2.58
CA ARG A 24 10.07 22.87 3.11
C ARG A 24 9.93 22.36 4.54
N VAL A 25 9.41 23.23 5.41
CA VAL A 25 9.03 22.94 6.79
C VAL A 25 7.62 23.44 7.01
N GLU A 26 6.78 22.65 7.67
CA GLU A 26 5.38 22.99 7.94
C GLU A 26 5.15 22.99 9.45
N ASN A 27 4.79 24.15 10.01
CA ASN A 27 4.60 24.33 11.45
C ASN A 27 5.79 23.89 12.33
N GLY A 28 7.01 24.00 11.80
CA GLY A 28 8.23 23.53 12.47
C GLY A 28 8.51 22.04 12.33
N ASP A 29 7.64 21.27 11.67
CA ASP A 29 7.87 19.84 11.39
C ASP A 29 8.59 19.67 10.03
N PRO A 30 9.82 19.13 10.00
CA PRO A 30 10.58 18.90 8.77
C PRO A 30 9.98 17.79 7.90
N LYS A 31 8.97 17.06 8.38
CA LYS A 31 8.29 15.99 7.65
C LYS A 31 7.03 16.41 6.92
N CYS A 32 6.54 17.62 7.17
CA CYS A 32 5.34 18.18 6.55
C CYS A 32 4.12 17.22 6.63
N PRO A 33 3.63 16.91 7.85
CA PRO A 33 2.61 15.87 8.06
C PRO A 33 1.23 16.21 7.50
N ALA A 34 0.95 17.47 7.14
CA ALA A 34 -0.31 17.81 6.48
C ALA A 34 -0.30 17.38 5.01
N THR A 35 0.88 17.39 4.38
CA THR A 35 1.07 16.94 3.00
C THR A 35 1.39 15.44 2.93
N ILE A 36 2.24 14.93 3.83
CA ILE A 36 2.66 13.53 3.84
C ILE A 36 2.21 12.88 5.15
N ARG A 37 1.21 12.00 5.06
CA ARG A 37 0.73 11.23 6.21
C ARG A 37 1.66 10.07 6.49
N TYR A 38 2.47 10.19 7.53
CA TYR A 38 3.12 9.03 8.15
C TYR A 38 2.05 8.28 8.93
N GLY A 39 1.91 6.98 8.67
CA GLY A 39 0.92 6.15 9.37
C GLY A 39 0.98 6.41 10.88
N MET A 40 -0.17 6.67 11.49
CA MET A 40 -0.28 7.07 12.90
C MET A 40 -0.17 5.86 13.85
N GLY A 41 0.61 4.84 13.47
CA GLY A 41 0.68 3.55 14.13
C GLY A 41 -0.16 2.47 13.43
N PRO A 42 -0.43 1.34 14.11
CA PRO A 42 -1.25 0.29 13.56
C PRO A 42 -2.66 0.80 13.24
N VAL A 43 -3.24 0.30 12.16
CA VAL A 43 -4.64 0.60 11.80
C VAL A 43 -5.55 0.09 12.92
N PRO A 44 -6.44 0.92 13.49
CA PRO A 44 -7.35 0.48 14.53
C PRO A 44 -8.25 -0.66 14.05
N SER A 45 -8.54 -1.61 14.93
CA SER A 45 -9.31 -2.82 14.61
C SER A 45 -10.71 -2.53 14.08
N ASP A 46 -11.29 -1.38 14.43
CA ASP A 46 -12.61 -0.94 13.96
C ASP A 46 -12.66 -0.66 12.44
N TYR A 47 -11.50 -0.45 11.81
CA TYR A 47 -11.38 -0.31 10.36
C TYR A 47 -11.19 -1.65 9.63
N PHE A 48 -11.06 -2.76 10.37
CA PHE A 48 -10.88 -4.06 9.73
C PHE A 48 -12.20 -4.48 9.10
N VAL A 49 -12.13 -4.93 7.85
CA VAL A 49 -13.32 -5.46 7.18
C VAL A 49 -13.70 -6.77 7.87
N ASP A 50 -14.96 -6.92 8.25
CA ASP A 50 -15.48 -8.18 8.79
C ASP A 50 -15.31 -9.27 7.72
N PRO A 51 -14.47 -10.30 7.93
CA PRO A 51 -14.23 -11.34 6.94
C PRO A 51 -15.50 -12.03 6.46
N LYS A 52 -16.54 -12.09 7.31
CA LYS A 52 -17.84 -12.70 6.97
C LYS A 52 -18.68 -11.85 6.01
N ARG A 53 -18.39 -10.55 5.94
CA ARG A 53 -19.05 -9.58 5.04
C ARG A 53 -18.14 -9.14 3.89
N ALA A 54 -16.83 -9.27 4.06
CA ALA A 54 -15.79 -8.86 3.11
C ALA A 54 -15.69 -9.77 1.90
N MET A 55 -16.03 -11.05 2.07
CA MET A 55 -16.10 -12.00 0.99
C MET A 55 -17.47 -11.86 0.33
N PRO A 56 -17.61 -11.20 -0.84
CA PRO A 56 -18.78 -11.44 -1.68
C PRO A 56 -18.86 -12.93 -1.94
N ASP A 57 -20.09 -13.44 -2.08
CA ASP A 57 -20.40 -14.87 -2.26
C ASP A 57 -19.30 -15.59 -3.06
N TYR A 58 -18.77 -16.69 -2.51
CA TYR A 58 -17.74 -17.48 -3.18
C TYR A 58 -18.18 -17.77 -4.62
N ASP A 59 -17.39 -17.32 -5.60
CA ASP A 59 -17.69 -17.49 -7.03
C ASP A 59 -17.85 -18.99 -7.41
N GLN A 60 -17.21 -19.89 -6.63
CA GLN A 60 -17.37 -21.33 -6.76
C GLN A 60 -17.45 -22.02 -5.38
N LEU A 61 -18.51 -22.80 -5.17
CA LEU A 61 -18.67 -23.71 -4.03
C LEU A 61 -18.70 -25.15 -4.57
N THR A 62 -17.66 -25.95 -4.28
CA THR A 62 -17.54 -27.33 -4.77
C THR A 62 -17.35 -28.31 -3.60
N THR A 63 -18.08 -29.42 -3.60
CA THR A 63 -17.88 -30.53 -2.65
C THR A 63 -16.78 -31.45 -3.15
N VAL A 64 -15.81 -31.79 -2.30
CA VAL A 64 -14.74 -32.76 -2.58
C VAL A 64 -14.86 -33.94 -1.61
N TYR A 65 -14.91 -35.15 -2.15
CA TYR A 65 -15.01 -36.37 -1.35
C TYR A 65 -13.65 -36.81 -0.80
N ALA A 66 -13.66 -37.63 0.25
CA ALA A 66 -12.44 -38.12 0.88
C ALA A 66 -11.59 -38.92 -0.13
N GLY A 67 -10.36 -38.47 -0.37
CA GLY A 67 -9.43 -39.07 -1.34
C GLY A 67 -9.37 -38.35 -2.69
N ASP A 68 -10.32 -37.46 -2.98
CA ASP A 68 -10.40 -36.75 -4.26
C ASP A 68 -9.71 -35.38 -4.22
N LYS A 69 -9.45 -34.82 -5.41
CA LYS A 69 -8.82 -33.51 -5.60
C LYS A 69 -9.62 -32.65 -6.58
N HIS A 70 -9.84 -31.38 -6.22
CA HIS A 70 -10.39 -30.37 -7.12
C HIS A 70 -9.27 -29.43 -7.60
N LEU A 71 -9.11 -29.27 -8.91
CA LEU A 71 -8.07 -28.45 -9.53
C LEU A 71 -8.70 -27.22 -10.16
N ILE A 72 -8.16 -26.04 -9.85
CA ILE A 72 -8.55 -24.77 -10.46
C ILE A 72 -7.42 -24.33 -11.39
N SER A 73 -7.75 -24.02 -12.65
CA SER A 73 -6.81 -23.49 -13.64
C SER A 73 -7.04 -21.99 -13.81
N ILE A 74 -6.00 -21.19 -13.55
CA ILE A 74 -6.04 -19.73 -13.74
C ILE A 74 -5.16 -19.40 -14.94
N ARG A 75 -5.74 -18.80 -15.98
CA ARG A 75 -5.00 -18.28 -17.11
C ARG A 75 -4.68 -16.80 -16.89
N VAL A 76 -3.44 -16.51 -16.54
CA VAL A 76 -2.97 -15.13 -16.34
C VAL A 76 -2.63 -14.49 -17.70
N LYS A 77 -3.16 -13.30 -17.97
CA LYS A 77 -2.74 -12.50 -19.13
C LYS A 77 -1.38 -11.85 -18.84
N GLU A 78 -0.53 -11.71 -19.85
CA GLU A 78 0.73 -10.98 -19.71
C GLU A 78 0.46 -9.57 -19.15
N ARG A 79 1.20 -9.21 -18.09
CA ARG A 79 1.12 -7.95 -17.29
C ARG A 79 0.04 -7.84 -16.22
N CYS A 80 -0.58 -8.93 -15.76
CA CYS A 80 -1.27 -8.91 -14.46
C CYS A 80 -0.26 -9.08 -13.31
N LYS A 81 -0.26 -8.16 -12.34
CA LYS A 81 0.41 -8.34 -11.06
C LYS A 81 -0.61 -8.90 -10.07
N ILE A 82 -0.31 -10.09 -9.54
CA ILE A 82 -1.01 -10.68 -8.39
C ILE A 82 -0.52 -9.98 -7.12
#